data_AF-A0AA35P4W5-F1
#
_entry.id   AF-A0AA35P4W5-F1
#
_cell.length_a   1.000
_cell.length_b   1.000
_cell.length_c   1.000
_cell.angle_alpha   90.00
_cell.angle_beta   90.00
_cell.angle_gamma   90.00
#
_symmetry.space_group_name_H-M   'P 1'
#
loop_
_entity.id
_entity.type
_entity.pdbx_description
1 polymer ?
#
loop_
_entity_poly.entity_id
_entity_poly.type
_entity_poly.pdbx_seq_one_letter_code
_entity_poly.pdbx_strand_id
1 'polypeptide(L)'
;MLSYSVLDANVVDVEKRRNPSKHYVYIINVTWSDSSCQTIYRRYSKFFDLQMQLLDKFPIEGGQKDPKKRIIPFLPGKILFRRSHIRDVAVKRLRPIDDYCRVRILIFLGE
;
A
#
# COMPACT_ATOMS: atom_id res chain seq x y z
N MET A 1 -8.37 10.57 -24.25
CA MET A 1 -7.09 9.96 -23.80
C MET A 1 -7.48 8.72 -23.03
N LEU A 2 -7.14 7.52 -23.48
CA LEU A 2 -7.47 6.29 -22.73
C LEU A 2 -6.77 6.39 -21.36
N SER A 3 -7.54 6.41 -20.28
CA SER A 3 -6.99 6.46 -18.92
C SER A 3 -6.28 5.13 -18.65
N TYR A 4 -4.98 5.19 -18.43
CA TYR A 4 -4.19 4.03 -18.00
C TYR A 4 -4.35 3.89 -16.49
N SER A 5 -5.16 2.93 -16.06
CA SER A 5 -5.51 2.74 -14.64
C SER A 5 -5.11 1.35 -14.15
N VAL A 6 -4.95 1.22 -12.83
CA VAL A 6 -4.72 -0.08 -12.19
C VAL A 6 -6.07 -0.77 -12.01
N LEU A 7 -6.20 -2.00 -12.52
CA LEU A 7 -7.39 -2.85 -12.34
C LEU A 7 -7.28 -3.75 -11.11
N ASP A 8 -6.09 -4.25 -10.81
CA ASP A 8 -5.84 -5.11 -9.66
C ASP A 8 -4.41 -4.97 -9.15
N ALA A 9 -4.21 -5.18 -7.86
CA ALA A 9 -2.88 -5.22 -7.24
C ALA A 9 -2.86 -6.22 -6.07
N ASN A 10 -2.09 -7.30 -6.24
CA ASN A 10 -1.92 -8.34 -5.23
C ASN A 10 -0.51 -8.34 -4.68
N VAL A 11 -0.38 -8.33 -3.35
CA VAL A 11 0.91 -8.43 -2.66
C VAL A 11 1.22 -9.90 -2.42
N VAL A 12 2.22 -10.41 -3.13
CA VAL A 12 2.48 -11.84 -3.23
C VAL A 12 3.44 -12.32 -2.13
N ASP A 13 4.51 -11.58 -1.89
CA ASP A 13 5.56 -11.99 -0.96
C ASP A 13 6.43 -10.79 -0.52
N VAL A 14 7.40 -11.05 0.34
CA VAL A 14 8.37 -10.09 0.84
C VAL A 14 9.81 -10.59 0.66
N GLU A 15 10.62 -9.79 -0.01
CA GLU A 15 12.00 -10.12 -0.34
C GLU A 15 12.97 -9.32 0.55
N LYS A 16 14.00 -9.98 1.06
CA LYS A 16 15.12 -9.33 1.76
C LYS A 16 16.19 -8.92 0.75
N ARG A 17 16.49 -7.62 0.68
CA ARG A 17 17.57 -7.05 -0.13
C ARG A 17 18.71 -6.54 0.73
N ARG A 18 19.91 -6.48 0.16
CA ARG A 18 21.15 -6.06 0.85
C ARG A 18 21.80 -4.79 0.29
N ASN A 19 21.50 -4.38 -0.93
CA ASN A 19 22.02 -3.17 -1.58
C ASN A 19 20.91 -2.11 -1.73
N PRO A 20 21.07 -0.84 -1.32
CA PRO A 20 22.26 -0.21 -0.73
C PRO A 20 22.53 -0.59 0.74
N SER A 21 21.54 -1.15 1.44
CA SER A 21 21.69 -1.72 2.78
C SER A 21 20.59 -2.75 3.04
N LYS A 22 20.62 -3.46 4.18
CA LYS A 22 19.59 -4.46 4.53
C LYS A 22 18.20 -3.83 4.62
N HIS A 23 17.30 -4.21 3.71
CA HIS A 23 15.90 -3.77 3.72
C HIS A 23 14.96 -4.87 3.18
N TYR A 24 13.66 -4.69 3.41
CA TYR A 24 12.63 -5.57 2.86
C TYR A 24 11.79 -4.81 1.84
N VAL A 25 11.45 -5.49 0.75
CA VAL A 25 10.53 -5.00 -0.28
C VAL A 25 9.38 -5.98 -0.41
N TYR A 26 8.18 -5.46 -0.64
CA TYR A 26 7.01 -6.24 -0.99
C TYR A 26 6.99 -6.44 -2.50
N ILE A 27 6.71 -7.66 -2.92
CA ILE A 27 6.52 -8.07 -4.31
C ILE A 27 5.03 -7.95 -4.61
N ILE A 28 4.69 -7.16 -5.62
CA ILE A 28 3.31 -6.79 -5.93
C ILE A 28 3.07 -7.04 -7.41
N ASN A 29 2.05 -7.83 -7.74
CA ASN A 29 1.60 -8.01 -9.10
C ASN A 29 0.48 -7.02 -9.38
N VAL A 30 0.67 -6.19 -10.39
CA VAL A 30 -0.25 -5.13 -10.80
C VAL A 30 -0.80 -5.48 -12.19
N THR A 31 -2.12 -5.49 -12.30
CA THR A 31 -2.83 -5.63 -13.57
C THR A 31 -3.35 -4.26 -14.00
N TRP A 32 -3.04 -3.86 -15.22
CA TRP A 32 -3.42 -2.56 -15.77
C TRP A 32 -4.65 -2.68 -16.67
N SER A 33 -5.26 -1.53 -16.99
CA SER A 33 -6.46 -1.43 -17.82
C SER A 33 -6.30 -1.96 -19.25
N ASP A 34 -5.07 -2.05 -19.74
CA ASP A 34 -4.73 -2.67 -21.04
C ASP A 34 -4.50 -4.19 -20.95
N SER A 35 -4.84 -4.80 -19.81
CA SER A 35 -4.59 -6.21 -19.49
C SER A 35 -3.12 -6.60 -19.34
N SER A 36 -2.19 -5.64 -19.36
CA SER A 36 -0.79 -5.93 -19.05
C SER A 36 -0.61 -6.21 -17.56
N CYS A 37 0.31 -7.13 -17.24
CA CYS A 37 0.66 -7.49 -15.87
C CYS A 37 2.12 -7.14 -15.61
N GLN A 38 2.39 -6.46 -14.49
CA GLN A 38 3.74 -6.11 -14.08
C GLN A 38 3.98 -6.42 -12.61
N THR A 39 5.13 -7.02 -12.31
CA THR A 39 5.60 -7.15 -10.92
C THR A 39 6.41 -5.92 -10.53
N ILE A 40 6.01 -5.26 -9.45
CA ILE A 40 6.71 -4.12 -8.86
C ILE A 40 7.20 -4.45 -7.45
N TYR A 41 8.24 -3.72 -7.02
CA TYR A 41 8.85 -3.88 -5.70
C TYR A 41 8.78 -2.58 -4.92
N ARG A 42 8.17 -2.59 -3.74
CA ARG A 42 8.00 -1.37 -2.92
C ARG A 42 8.34 -1.61 -1.46
N ARG A 43 8.96 -0.63 -0.82
CA ARG A 43 9.18 -0.64 0.64
C ARG A 43 7.93 -0.17 1.37
N TYR A 44 7.79 -0.59 2.63
CA TYR A 44 6.71 -0.15 3.52
C TYR A 44 6.53 1.37 3.55
N SER A 45 7.63 2.11 3.58
CA SER A 45 7.62 3.58 3.67
C SER A 45 6.78 4.21 2.56
N LYS A 46 6.80 3.63 1.34
CA LYS A 46 6.04 4.18 0.22
C LYS A 46 4.52 4.04 0.39
N PHE A 47 4.06 2.96 1.02
CA PHE A 47 2.65 2.83 1.39
C PHE A 47 2.25 3.80 2.49
N PHE A 48 3.12 3.99 3.48
CA PHE A 48 2.87 4.92 4.57
C PHE A 48 2.83 6.38 4.08
N ASP A 49 3.78 6.79 3.25
CA ASP A 49 3.81 8.12 2.64
C ASP A 49 2.53 8.38 1.84
N LEU A 50 2.09 7.39 1.06
CA LEU A 50 0.85 7.46 0.27
C LEU A 50 -0.41 7.51 1.15
N GLN A 51 -0.43 6.80 2.29
CA GLN A 51 -1.53 6.90 3.28
C GLN A 51 -1.61 8.31 3.84
N MET A 52 -0.48 8.91 4.21
CA MET A 52 -0.45 10.27 4.76
C MET A 52 -0.98 11.28 3.74
N GLN A 53 -0.54 11.18 2.48
CA GLN A 53 -1.03 12.06 1.40
C GLN A 53 -2.53 11.90 1.16
N LEU A 54 -3.07 10.68 1.22
CA LEU A 54 -4.51 10.48 1.10
C LEU A 54 -5.29 11.10 2.26
N LEU A 55 -4.84 10.85 3.49
CA LEU A 55 -5.54 11.35 4.66
C LEU A 55 -5.54 12.88 4.70
N ASP A 56 -4.46 13.52 4.23
CA ASP A 56 -4.35 14.97 4.09
C ASP A 56 -5.28 15.51 3.01
N LYS A 57 -5.31 14.87 1.83
CA LYS A 57 -6.15 15.30 0.70
C LYS A 57 -7.65 15.02 0.90
N PHE A 58 -7.98 13.94 1.60
CA PHE A 58 -9.34 13.44 1.81
C PHE A 58 -9.62 13.27 3.32
N PRO A 59 -9.68 14.38 4.08
CA PRO A 59 -9.79 14.30 5.54
C PRO A 59 -11.14 13.76 6.04
N ILE A 60 -12.21 13.89 5.23
CA ILE A 60 -13.54 13.38 5.56
C ILE A 60 -13.57 11.86 5.38
N GLU A 61 -13.13 11.37 4.23
CA GLU A 61 -12.99 9.95 3.86
C GLU A 61 -11.91 9.25 4.71
N GLY A 62 -10.94 10.01 5.20
CA GLY A 62 -9.96 9.58 6.19
C GLY A 62 -10.53 9.43 7.61
N GLY A 63 -11.75 9.93 7.83
CA GLY A 63 -12.45 9.91 9.11
C GLY A 63 -11.83 10.82 10.16
N GLN A 64 -11.13 11.90 9.76
CA GLN A 64 -10.49 12.81 10.72
C GLN A 64 -11.53 13.60 11.54
N LYS A 65 -12.67 13.93 10.93
CA LYS A 65 -13.80 14.61 11.60
C LYS A 65 -14.79 13.64 12.23
N ASP A 66 -15.09 12.55 11.53
CA ASP A 66 -16.02 11.51 11.98
C ASP A 66 -15.46 10.12 11.62
N PRO A 67 -15.08 9.30 12.61
CA PRO A 67 -14.58 7.95 12.37
C PRO A 67 -15.56 7.06 11.59
N LYS A 68 -16.87 7.31 11.65
CA LYS A 68 -17.88 6.53 10.93
C LYS A 68 -17.89 6.79 9.43
N LYS A 69 -17.37 7.95 8.99
CA LYS A 69 -17.24 8.32 7.56
C LYS A 69 -15.95 7.82 6.94
N ARG A 70 -15.13 7.09 7.70
CA ARG A 70 -13.86 6.59 7.21
C ARG A 70 -14.06 5.48 6.18
N ILE A 71 -13.62 5.73 4.95
CA ILE A 71 -13.54 4.73 3.88
C ILE A 71 -12.08 4.42 3.52
N ILE A 72 -11.13 5.31 3.85
CA ILE A 72 -9.71 5.04 3.61
C ILE A 72 -9.23 3.93 4.55
N PRO A 73 -8.72 2.81 4.00
CA PRO A 73 -8.32 1.66 4.80
C PRO A 73 -7.21 2.01 5.79
N PHE A 74 -7.14 1.24 6.87
CA PHE A 74 -6.07 1.39 7.84
C PHE A 74 -4.80 0.71 7.34
N LEU A 75 -3.66 1.35 7.59
CA LEU A 75 -2.34 0.76 7.39
C LEU A 75 -1.64 0.74 8.75
N PRO A 76 -0.83 -0.29 9.09
CA PRO A 76 -0.13 -0.33 10.36
C PRO A 76 0.69 0.96 10.63
N GLY A 77 0.83 1.34 11.90
CA GLY A 77 1.65 2.50 12.24
C GLY A 77 3.13 2.33 11.82
N LYS A 78 3.82 3.46 11.62
CA LYS A 78 5.28 3.45 11.51
C LYS A 78 5.86 3.08 12.89
N ILE A 79 6.77 2.11 12.89
CA ILE A 79 7.50 1.72 14.11
C ILE A 79 8.62 2.75 14.31
N LEU A 80 8.49 3.61 15.32
CA LEU A 80 9.45 4.70 15.59
C LEU A 80 10.56 4.32 16.59
N PHE A 81 10.27 3.41 17.53
CA PHE A 81 11.19 3.07 18.64
C PHE A 81 11.69 1.61 18.63
N ARG A 82 11.47 0.84 17.56
CA ARG A 82 11.97 -0.54 17.43
C ARG A 82 12.61 -0.79 16.08
N ARG A 83 13.34 -1.92 15.96
CA ARG A 83 13.90 -2.38 14.68
C ARG A 83 12.77 -2.72 13.71
N SER A 84 12.52 -1.84 12.75
CA SER A 84 11.52 -2.04 11.69
C SER A 84 12.05 -2.89 10.52
N HIS A 85 13.38 -3.02 10.40
CA HIS A 85 14.05 -3.79 9.33
C HIS A 85 14.32 -5.24 9.77
N ILE A 86 13.29 -5.92 10.27
CA ILE A 86 13.32 -7.33 10.66
C ILE A 86 12.28 -8.13 9.87
N ARG A 87 12.57 -9.40 9.64
CA ARG A 87 11.74 -10.29 8.80
C ARG A 87 10.31 -10.34 9.32
N ASP A 88 10.14 -10.57 10.62
CA ASP A 88 8.82 -10.77 11.23
C ASP A 88 7.89 -9.57 11.05
N VAL A 89 8.44 -8.35 11.15
CA VAL A 89 7.68 -7.12 10.89
C VAL A 89 7.23 -7.05 9.43
N ALA A 90 8.12 -7.41 8.50
CA ALA A 90 7.82 -7.36 7.08
C ALA A 90 6.77 -8.42 6.70
N VAL A 91 6.90 -9.65 7.21
CA VAL A 91 5.94 -10.74 6.98
C VAL A 91 4.58 -10.42 7.60
N LYS A 92 4.52 -9.94 8.84
CA LYS A 92 3.25 -9.56 9.51
C LYS A 92 2.49 -8.45 8.78
N ARG A 93 3.17 -7.66 7.95
CA ARG A 93 2.59 -6.55 7.19
C ARG A 93 2.09 -6.96 5.81
N LEU A 94 2.36 -8.18 5.34
CA LEU A 94 1.91 -8.66 4.02
C LEU A 94 0.39 -8.51 3.86
N ARG A 95 -0.38 -9.18 4.72
CA ARG A 95 -1.84 -9.17 4.65
C ARG A 95 -2.45 -7.76 4.79
N PRO A 96 -2.06 -6.94 5.78
CA PRO A 96 -2.55 -5.56 5.84
C PRO A 96 -2.24 -4.70 4.60
N ILE A 97 -1.10 -4.92 3.93
CA ILE A 97 -0.77 -4.17 2.70
C ILE A 97 -1.55 -4.71 1.51
N ASP A 98 -1.76 -6.02 1.45
CA ASP A 98 -2.59 -6.65 0.42
C ASP A 98 -4.02 -6.13 0.47
N ASP A 99 -4.63 -6.16 1.67
CA ASP A 99 -5.96 -5.61 1.93
C ASP A 99 -6.03 -4.12 1.53
N TYR A 100 -4.98 -3.36 1.84
CA TYR A 100 -4.86 -1.95 1.50
C TYR A 100 -4.83 -1.68 -0.02
N CYS A 101 -4.17 -2.56 -0.79
CA CYS A 101 -4.09 -2.45 -2.25
C CYS A 101 -5.45 -2.74 -2.90
N ARG A 102 -6.16 -3.77 -2.42
CA ARG A 102 -7.47 -4.15 -2.97
C ARG A 102 -8.56 -3.10 -2.75
N VAL A 103 -8.61 -2.49 -1.56
CA VAL A 103 -9.65 -1.50 -1.23
C VAL A 103 -9.48 -0.20 -2.03
N ARG A 104 -8.24 0.23 -2.32
CA ARG A 104 -7.98 1.52 -2.98
C ARG A 104 -8.23 1.54 -4.49
N ILE A 105 -8.12 0.39 -5.15
CA ILE A 105 -8.42 0.29 -6.58
C ILE A 105 -9.93 0.52 -6.83
N LEU A 106 -10.78 0.01 -5.93
CA LEU A 106 -12.22 0.15 -6.05
C LEU A 106 -12.75 1.56 -5.76
N ILE A 107 -12.09 2.33 -4.87
CA ILE A 107 -12.62 3.64 -4.42
C ILE A 107 -12.38 4.77 -5.44
N PHE A 108 -11.38 4.67 -6.32
CA PHE A 108 -11.06 5.72 -7.31
C PHE A 108 -11.42 5.36 -8.76
N LEU A 109 -12.00 4.18 -9.00
CA LEU A 109 -12.57 3.79 -10.30
C LEU A 109 -14.08 4.11 -10.41
N GLY A 110 -14.64 4.76 -9.38
CA GLY A 110 -16.06 5.12 -9.30
C GLY A 110 -16.40 6.56 -9.70
N GLU A 111 -15.45 7.32 -10.26
CA GLU A 111 -15.70 8.63 -10.90
C GLU A 111 -15.12 8.65 -12.33
#